data_AF-A0A426FZE9-F1
#
_entry.id   AF-A0A426FZE9-F1
#
_cell.length_a   1.000
_cell.length_b   1.000
_cell.length_c   1.000
_cell.angle_alpha   90.00
_cell.angle_beta   90.00
_cell.angle_gamma   90.00
#
_symmetry.space_group_name_H-M   'P 1'
#
loop_
_entity.id
_entity.type
_entity.pdbx_description
1 polymer ?
#
loop_
_entity_poly.entity_id
_entity_poly.type
_entity_poly.pdbx_seq_one_letter_code
_entity_poly.pdbx_strand_id
1 'polypeptide(L)'
;PIPYVQNGNVVVNYVDENGNVIKAPVNDETDAPAGKSYDTTDNKPTELVTEDGSRYVLIPSKTVGSETGTVEGGKTIEITYVYKKVANWIPQIPGVPAGEEPKVPYPFDPTNPDKPIDPTTPGTNGEVPSIPHVPGYTPVDPKTNEPLKPVDPTDPSKGYVPPTPDETGVDTPIPYVQNGNVVVNYVDENGNVIKAPVNDETDAPAGKSYDTTDNKPTELVTEDGSRYVLIPSKTVGSETGTVEGGKTIEITYVYKKVANWIPQIPGVPEGQEPKVPYPFDPTNPDVPVTPTPDTVIPNVPGYTPVDPKTN
;
A
#
# COMPACT_ATOMS: atom_id res chain seq x y z
N PRO A 1 -60.19 33.93 44.53
CA PRO A 1 -59.75 32.73 43.77
C PRO A 1 -58.23 32.73 43.62
N ILE A 2 -57.55 31.65 44.00
CA ILE A 2 -56.12 31.47 43.68
C ILE A 2 -56.07 30.97 42.23
N PRO A 3 -55.40 31.67 41.30
CA PRO A 3 -55.26 31.19 39.93
C PRO A 3 -54.39 29.93 39.92
N TYR A 4 -54.88 28.86 39.30
CA TYR A 4 -54.08 27.69 38.99
C TYR A 4 -53.42 27.92 37.64
N VAL A 5 -52.11 27.74 37.58
CA VAL A 5 -51.34 27.76 36.32
C VAL A 5 -51.10 26.31 35.92
N GLN A 6 -51.28 25.99 34.64
CA GLN A 6 -50.98 24.65 34.12
C GLN A 6 -49.47 24.39 34.18
N ASN A 7 -49.09 23.13 34.40
CA ASN A 7 -47.70 22.71 34.27
C ASN A 7 -47.32 22.58 32.78
N GLY A 8 -46.03 22.60 32.48
CA GLY A 8 -45.49 22.42 31.13
C GLY A 8 -44.40 21.34 31.09
N ASN A 9 -43.92 21.04 29.89
CA ASN A 9 -42.87 20.04 29.65
C ASN A 9 -41.72 20.63 28.82
N VAL A 10 -40.54 20.03 28.94
CA VAL A 10 -39.38 20.30 28.08
C VAL A 10 -38.91 18.97 27.50
N VAL A 11 -38.82 18.89 26.18
CA VAL A 11 -38.47 17.66 25.45
C VAL A 11 -37.30 17.93 24.52
N VAL A 12 -36.33 17.03 24.53
CA VAL A 12 -35.15 17.04 23.68
C VAL A 12 -35.28 15.96 22.60
N ASN A 13 -35.20 16.38 21.35
CA ASN A 13 -35.25 15.53 20.16
C ASN A 13 -33.86 15.38 19.54
N TYR A 14 -33.59 14.21 18.98
CA TYR A 14 -32.32 13.90 18.31
C TYR A 14 -32.61 13.45 16.89
N VAL A 15 -32.25 14.28 15.91
CA VAL A 15 -32.53 14.03 14.50
C VAL A 15 -31.28 14.08 13.65
N ASP A 16 -31.28 13.40 12.52
CA ASP A 16 -30.28 13.62 11.47
C ASP A 16 -30.55 14.91 10.67
N GLU A 17 -29.67 15.24 9.72
CA GLU A 17 -29.82 16.42 8.85
C GLU A 17 -31.08 16.40 7.97
N ASN A 18 -31.72 15.24 7.80
CA ASN A 18 -32.97 15.07 7.05
C ASN A 18 -34.21 15.14 7.97
N GLY A 19 -34.02 15.28 9.28
CA GLY A 19 -35.10 15.29 10.27
C GLY A 19 -35.54 13.90 10.74
N ASN A 20 -34.84 12.82 10.37
CA ASN A 20 -35.16 11.49 10.87
C ASN A 20 -34.72 11.35 12.32
N VAL A 21 -35.54 10.76 13.17
CA VAL A 21 -35.21 10.51 14.58
C VAL A 21 -34.14 9.41 14.66
N ILE A 22 -32.99 9.72 15.27
CA ILE A 22 -31.84 8.80 15.41
C ILE A 22 -31.66 8.28 16.84
N LYS A 23 -32.29 8.92 17.82
CA LYS A 23 -32.35 8.49 19.22
C LYS A 23 -33.71 8.89 19.78
N ALA A 24 -34.27 8.06 20.64
CA ALA A 24 -35.54 8.35 21.30
C ALA A 24 -35.50 9.73 22.00
N PRO A 25 -36.56 10.55 21.88
CA PRO A 25 -36.66 11.81 22.60
C PRO A 25 -36.52 11.62 24.12
N VAL A 26 -35.93 12.60 24.78
CA VAL A 26 -35.77 12.63 26.23
C VAL A 26 -36.62 13.75 26.82
N ASN A 27 -37.39 13.44 27.86
CA ASN A 27 -38.09 14.45 28.63
C ASN A 27 -37.09 15.03 29.65
N ASP A 28 -36.68 16.27 29.43
CA ASP A 28 -35.83 17.04 30.34
C ASP A 28 -36.63 17.48 31.57
N GLU A 29 -37.83 18.00 31.33
CA GLU A 29 -38.78 18.41 32.36
C GLU A 29 -40.16 17.81 32.08
N THR A 30 -40.76 17.19 33.10
CA THR A 30 -42.09 16.57 33.02
C THR A 30 -43.02 17.17 34.07
N ASP A 31 -44.19 17.64 33.65
CA ASP A 31 -45.19 18.28 34.50
C ASP A 31 -44.59 19.35 35.44
N ALA A 32 -43.67 20.16 34.91
CA ALA A 32 -42.95 21.17 35.67
C ALA A 32 -43.80 22.45 35.88
N PRO A 33 -43.71 23.11 37.05
CA PRO A 33 -44.41 24.37 37.29
C PRO A 33 -43.98 25.46 36.31
N ALA A 34 -44.93 26.26 35.83
CA ALA A 34 -44.64 27.42 35.00
C ALA A 34 -43.65 28.38 35.70
N GLY A 35 -42.64 28.83 34.96
CA GLY A 35 -41.55 29.67 35.47
C GLY A 35 -40.35 28.91 36.05
N LYS A 36 -40.40 27.57 36.20
CA LYS A 36 -39.22 26.77 36.54
C LYS A 36 -38.17 26.94 35.43
N SER A 37 -36.92 27.21 35.80
CA SER A 37 -35.81 27.24 34.82
C SER A 37 -35.46 25.84 34.33
N TYR A 38 -35.11 25.72 33.05
CA TYR A 38 -34.56 24.49 32.45
C TYR A 38 -33.22 24.77 31.75
N ASP A 39 -32.42 23.71 31.60
CA ASP A 39 -31.15 23.68 30.87
C ASP A 39 -30.96 22.28 30.30
N THR A 40 -31.01 22.15 28.96
CA THR A 40 -30.96 20.86 28.26
C THR A 40 -29.54 20.42 27.89
N THR A 41 -28.50 21.11 28.35
CA THR A 41 -27.11 20.82 27.95
C THR A 41 -26.59 19.48 28.47
N ASP A 42 -27.20 18.93 29.51
CA ASP A 42 -26.98 17.56 30.00
C ASP A 42 -27.49 16.48 29.01
N ASN A 43 -28.41 16.86 28.13
CA ASN A 43 -28.99 16.03 27.07
C ASN A 43 -28.36 16.28 25.69
N LYS A 44 -27.14 16.83 25.64
CA LYS A 44 -26.42 17.21 24.40
C LYS A 44 -25.15 16.38 24.17
N PRO A 45 -25.24 15.08 23.86
CA PRO A 45 -24.07 14.27 23.53
C PRO A 45 -23.47 14.75 22.20
N THR A 46 -22.14 14.89 22.17
CA THR A 46 -21.38 15.26 20.96
C THR A 46 -21.38 14.15 19.91
N GLU A 47 -21.53 12.90 20.34
CA GLU A 47 -21.56 11.73 19.49
C GLU A 47 -22.68 10.77 19.93
N LEU A 48 -23.32 10.14 18.95
CA LEU A 48 -24.30 9.08 19.14
C LEU A 48 -23.89 7.85 18.32
N VAL A 49 -24.14 6.67 18.87
CA VAL A 49 -24.00 5.39 18.15
C VAL A 49 -25.34 4.68 18.24
N THR A 50 -25.92 4.36 17.10
CA THR A 50 -27.19 3.62 17.00
C THR A 50 -26.97 2.12 17.13
N GLU A 51 -28.05 1.35 17.32
CA GLU A 51 -27.99 -0.11 17.52
C GLU A 51 -27.36 -0.86 16.33
N ASP A 52 -27.46 -0.31 15.12
CA ASP A 52 -26.84 -0.83 13.90
C ASP A 52 -25.34 -0.47 13.78
N GLY A 53 -24.78 0.23 14.76
CA GLY A 53 -23.40 0.71 14.78
C GLY A 53 -23.15 1.98 13.96
N SER A 54 -24.17 2.60 13.38
CA SER A 54 -24.00 3.89 12.70
C SER A 54 -23.61 4.97 13.72
N ARG A 55 -22.57 5.75 13.39
CA ARG A 55 -22.07 6.85 14.23
C ARG A 55 -22.60 8.18 13.73
N TYR A 56 -22.93 9.07 14.65
CA TYR A 56 -23.48 10.39 14.38
C TYR A 56 -22.78 11.45 15.24
N VAL A 57 -22.43 12.59 14.66
CA VAL A 57 -21.81 13.73 15.35
C VAL A 57 -22.77 14.91 15.40
N LEU A 58 -22.86 15.57 16.55
CA LEU A 58 -23.69 16.76 16.72
C LEU A 58 -23.22 17.88 15.78
N ILE A 59 -24.16 18.61 15.16
CA ILE A 59 -23.90 19.85 14.43
C ILE A 59 -24.38 21.03 15.28
N PRO A 60 -23.52 21.66 16.11
CA PRO A 60 -23.97 22.65 17.08
C PRO A 60 -24.70 23.84 16.42
N SER A 61 -24.26 24.25 15.24
CA SER A 61 -24.82 25.35 14.45
C SER A 61 -26.26 25.10 13.95
N LYS A 62 -26.73 23.85 13.97
CA LYS A 62 -28.08 23.47 13.53
C LYS A 62 -29.04 23.15 14.68
N THR A 63 -28.65 23.43 15.94
CA THR A 63 -29.54 23.27 17.09
C THR A 63 -30.77 24.17 16.91
N VAL A 64 -31.97 23.60 17.09
CA VAL A 64 -33.25 24.32 16.99
C VAL A 64 -33.89 24.40 18.37
N GLY A 65 -34.36 25.59 18.75
CA GLY A 65 -34.91 25.86 20.08
C GLY A 65 -33.89 26.55 21.00
N SER A 66 -34.34 26.96 22.19
CA SER A 66 -33.48 27.54 23.21
C SER A 66 -33.08 26.45 24.20
N GLU A 67 -31.79 26.23 24.39
CA GLU A 67 -31.28 25.21 25.32
C GLU A 67 -31.49 25.59 26.79
N THR A 68 -31.75 26.85 27.06
CA THR A 68 -32.06 27.37 28.40
C THR A 68 -33.30 28.26 28.35
N GLY A 69 -34.04 28.30 29.46
CA GLY A 69 -35.23 29.15 29.54
C GLY A 69 -36.04 28.89 30.80
N THR A 70 -37.34 29.20 30.72
CA THR A 70 -38.30 28.87 31.77
C THR A 70 -39.49 28.13 31.18
N VAL A 71 -40.04 27.19 31.94
CA VAL A 71 -41.19 26.37 31.54
C VAL A 71 -42.42 27.27 31.35
N GLU A 72 -43.09 27.13 30.21
CA GLU A 72 -44.35 27.82 29.95
C GLU A 72 -45.53 26.88 30.27
N GLY A 73 -46.46 27.36 31.10
CA GLY A 73 -47.59 26.56 31.55
C GLY A 73 -48.51 26.14 30.41
N GLY A 74 -48.88 24.86 30.38
CA GLY A 74 -49.76 24.27 29.36
C GLY A 74 -49.09 24.03 28.00
N LYS A 75 -47.76 24.20 27.90
CA LYS A 75 -47.00 23.97 26.67
C LYS A 75 -45.89 22.93 26.86
N THR A 76 -45.50 22.35 25.73
CA THR A 76 -44.26 21.58 25.61
C THR A 76 -43.26 22.43 24.83
N ILE A 77 -42.10 22.69 25.43
CA ILE A 77 -40.97 23.31 24.77
C ILE A 77 -40.13 22.19 24.15
N GLU A 78 -39.83 22.30 22.87
CA GLU A 78 -39.04 21.31 22.13
C GLU A 78 -37.69 21.90 21.73
N ILE A 79 -36.62 21.18 22.07
CA ILE A 79 -35.25 21.46 21.62
C ILE A 79 -34.87 20.31 20.71
N THR A 80 -34.34 20.61 19.53
CA THR A 80 -33.92 19.59 18.57
C THR A 80 -32.44 19.73 18.29
N TYR A 81 -31.69 18.70 18.66
CA TYR A 81 -30.30 18.52 18.30
C TYR A 81 -30.20 17.80 16.96
N VAL A 82 -29.49 18.42 16.02
CA VAL A 82 -29.30 17.91 14.67
C VAL A 82 -27.91 17.30 14.55
N TYR A 83 -27.84 16.08 14.01
CA TYR A 83 -26.62 15.29 13.90
C TYR A 83 -26.28 14.95 12.45
N LYS A 84 -24.99 14.84 12.17
CA LYS A 84 -24.42 14.37 10.91
C LYS A 84 -24.05 12.90 11.03
N LYS A 85 -24.39 12.08 10.04
CA LYS A 85 -23.89 10.71 9.97
C LYS A 85 -22.39 10.72 9.67
N VAL A 86 -21.61 9.97 10.44
CA VAL A 86 -20.17 9.80 10.21
C VAL A 86 -19.98 8.77 9.09
N ALA A 87 -19.34 9.21 8.03
CA ALA A 87 -18.95 8.35 6.92
C ALA A 87 -17.72 7.50 7.24
N ASN A 88 -17.46 6.51 6.40
CA ASN A 88 -16.43 5.52 6.60
C ASN A 88 -15.60 5.36 5.32
N TRP A 89 -14.31 5.05 5.48
CA TRP A 89 -13.59 4.34 4.44
C TRP A 89 -14.02 2.88 4.48
N ILE A 90 -14.30 2.32 3.30
CA ILE A 90 -14.77 0.95 3.11
C ILE A 90 -13.68 0.17 2.35
N PRO A 91 -12.79 -0.57 3.04
CA PRO A 91 -11.80 -1.43 2.42
C PRO A 91 -12.47 -2.51 1.55
N GLN A 92 -12.29 -2.43 0.22
CA GLN A 92 -12.81 -3.41 -0.72
C GLN A 92 -11.88 -4.61 -0.81
N ILE A 93 -11.86 -5.40 0.26
CA ILE A 93 -10.96 -6.54 0.40
C ILE A 93 -11.43 -7.67 -0.52
N PRO A 94 -10.55 -8.22 -1.38
CA PRO A 94 -10.90 -9.32 -2.27
C PRO A 94 -11.43 -10.53 -1.51
N GLY A 95 -12.58 -11.06 -1.93
CA GLY A 95 -13.24 -12.20 -1.30
C GLY A 95 -14.16 -11.84 -0.13
N VAL A 96 -14.20 -10.58 0.32
CA VAL A 96 -15.19 -10.11 1.29
C VAL A 96 -16.47 -9.69 0.56
N PRO A 97 -17.65 -10.22 0.93
CA PRO A 97 -18.93 -9.82 0.32
C PRO A 97 -19.29 -8.35 0.56
N ALA A 98 -20.03 -7.77 -0.38
CA ALA A 98 -20.59 -6.43 -0.23
C ALA A 98 -21.54 -6.34 0.97
N GLY A 99 -21.29 -5.36 1.85
CA GLY A 99 -21.99 -5.16 3.11
C GLY A 99 -21.29 -5.78 4.33
N GLU A 100 -20.31 -6.67 4.11
CA GLU A 100 -19.49 -7.29 5.17
C GLU A 100 -18.09 -6.68 5.26
N GLU A 101 -17.78 -5.67 4.44
CA GLU A 101 -16.50 -4.98 4.50
C GLU A 101 -16.30 -4.26 5.84
N PRO A 102 -15.04 -4.15 6.30
CA PRO A 102 -14.71 -3.32 7.46
C PRO A 102 -15.20 -1.89 7.25
N LYS A 103 -15.60 -1.22 8.33
CA LYS A 103 -15.92 0.20 8.30
C LYS A 103 -14.89 0.94 9.13
N VAL A 104 -14.08 1.76 8.47
CA VAL A 104 -13.11 2.63 9.15
C VAL A 104 -13.73 4.03 9.20
N PRO A 105 -14.20 4.50 10.37
CA PRO A 105 -14.91 5.76 10.45
C PRO A 105 -13.99 6.94 10.17
N TYR A 106 -14.53 7.97 9.51
CA TYR A 106 -13.81 9.22 9.31
C TYR A 106 -13.53 9.89 10.66
N PRO A 107 -12.34 10.48 10.82
CA PRO A 107 -12.05 11.38 11.90
C PRO A 107 -12.87 12.66 11.67
N PHE A 108 -13.29 13.31 12.75
CA PHE A 108 -14.05 14.54 12.70
C PHE A 108 -13.66 15.49 13.83
N ASP A 109 -13.89 16.78 13.63
CA ASP A 109 -13.79 17.81 14.68
C ASP A 109 -15.20 18.06 15.25
N PRO A 110 -15.45 17.78 16.55
CA PRO A 110 -16.77 18.02 17.16
C PRO A 110 -17.24 19.48 17.11
N THR A 111 -16.31 20.43 16.99
CA THR A 111 -16.62 21.86 16.90
C THR A 111 -16.90 22.30 15.46
N ASN A 112 -16.47 21.50 14.47
CA ASN A 112 -16.67 21.75 13.05
C ASN A 112 -16.88 20.44 12.27
N PRO A 113 -18.02 19.75 12.49
CA PRO A 113 -18.29 18.41 11.94
C PRO A 113 -18.50 18.38 10.42
N ASP A 114 -18.67 19.55 9.79
CA ASP A 114 -18.86 19.67 8.34
C ASP A 114 -17.54 19.69 7.55
N LYS A 115 -16.41 19.82 8.25
CA LYS A 115 -15.10 19.91 7.61
C LYS A 115 -14.36 18.58 7.73
N PRO A 116 -13.92 17.97 6.61
CA PRO A 116 -13.00 16.84 6.67
C PRO A 116 -11.72 17.23 7.41
N ILE A 117 -11.20 16.30 8.22
CA ILE A 117 -9.91 16.47 8.87
C ILE A 117 -8.89 15.49 8.31
N ASP A 118 -7.62 15.85 8.46
CA ASP A 118 -6.52 15.02 7.99
C ASP A 118 -6.55 13.66 8.72
N PRO A 119 -6.54 12.53 7.98
CA PRO A 119 -6.61 11.18 8.55
C PRO A 119 -5.42 10.82 9.44
N THR A 120 -4.33 11.59 9.43
CA THR A 120 -3.21 11.43 10.35
C THR A 120 -3.47 12.05 11.72
N THR A 121 -4.56 12.81 11.86
CA THR A 121 -4.98 13.38 13.14
C THR A 121 -5.77 12.35 13.94
N PRO A 122 -5.46 12.14 15.23
CA PRO A 122 -6.28 11.28 16.08
C PRO A 122 -7.73 11.73 16.11
N GLY A 123 -8.65 10.77 15.99
CA GLY A 123 -10.09 11.01 16.12
C GLY A 123 -10.52 11.29 17.56
N THR A 124 -11.83 11.41 17.79
CA THR A 124 -12.42 11.62 19.13
C THR A 124 -12.13 10.49 20.13
N ASN A 125 -11.82 9.30 19.64
CA ASN A 125 -11.39 8.14 20.44
C ASN A 125 -9.88 8.16 20.74
N GLY A 126 -9.12 9.14 20.23
CA GLY A 126 -7.67 9.24 20.39
C GLY A 126 -6.87 8.31 19.47
N GLU A 127 -7.52 7.58 18.58
CA GLU A 127 -6.86 6.67 17.63
C GLU A 127 -6.76 7.32 16.25
N VAL A 128 -5.68 7.00 15.54
CA VAL A 128 -5.52 7.37 14.13
C VAL A 128 -6.18 6.29 13.29
N PRO A 129 -7.10 6.63 12.37
CA PRO A 129 -7.72 5.64 11.49
C PRO A 129 -6.68 4.97 10.59
N SER A 130 -6.81 3.66 10.41
CA SER A 130 -5.91 2.86 9.57
C SER A 130 -6.68 1.87 8.71
N ILE A 131 -6.35 1.83 7.42
CA ILE A 131 -6.83 0.83 6.47
C ILE A 131 -6.06 -0.48 6.69
N PRO A 132 -6.73 -1.65 6.81
CA PRO A 132 -6.07 -2.90 7.20
C PRO A 132 -5.08 -3.41 6.14
N HIS A 133 -4.05 -4.13 6.57
CA HIS A 133 -3.17 -4.86 5.67
C HIS A 133 -3.80 -6.18 5.21
N VAL A 134 -3.62 -6.51 3.92
CA VAL A 134 -4.07 -7.76 3.31
C VAL A 134 -2.89 -8.36 2.56
N PRO A 135 -2.39 -9.55 2.95
CA PRO A 135 -1.25 -10.18 2.29
C PRO A 135 -1.48 -10.36 0.78
N GLY A 136 -0.49 -9.99 -0.05
CA GLY A 136 -0.60 -10.07 -1.51
C GLY A 136 -1.38 -8.93 -2.18
N TYR A 137 -1.88 -7.95 -1.41
CA TYR A 137 -2.63 -6.81 -1.92
C TYR A 137 -2.20 -5.50 -1.26
N THR A 138 -2.24 -4.42 -2.03
CA THR A 138 -1.99 -3.06 -1.54
C THR A 138 -3.23 -2.19 -1.75
N PRO A 139 -3.72 -1.47 -0.72
CA PRO A 139 -4.80 -0.51 -0.91
C PRO A 139 -4.28 0.70 -1.70
N VAL A 140 -5.13 1.25 -2.56
CA VAL A 140 -4.80 2.41 -3.40
C VAL A 140 -5.73 3.58 -3.12
N ASP A 141 -5.26 4.79 -3.39
CA ASP A 141 -6.10 5.98 -3.40
C ASP A 141 -7.14 5.85 -4.53
N PRO A 142 -8.46 5.95 -4.24
CA PRO A 142 -9.50 5.76 -5.25
C PRO A 142 -9.52 6.82 -6.34
N LYS A 143 -8.86 7.97 -6.14
CA LYS A 143 -8.79 9.07 -7.11
C LYS A 143 -7.57 8.94 -8.01
N THR A 144 -6.41 8.62 -7.44
CA THR A 144 -5.14 8.59 -8.19
C THR A 144 -4.71 7.20 -8.62
N ASN A 145 -5.27 6.14 -8.00
CA ASN A 145 -4.81 4.75 -8.08
C ASN A 145 -3.36 4.54 -7.60
N GLU A 146 -2.77 5.51 -6.91
CA GLU A 146 -1.46 5.34 -6.30
C GLU A 146 -1.56 4.49 -5.03
N PRO A 147 -0.57 3.62 -4.75
CA PRO A 147 -0.51 2.89 -3.49
C PRO A 147 -0.58 3.81 -2.28
N LEU A 148 -1.45 3.48 -1.32
CA LEU A 148 -1.48 4.19 -0.04
C LEU A 148 -0.18 3.94 0.73
N LYS A 149 0.17 4.89 1.60
CA LYS A 149 1.39 4.81 2.41
C LYS A 149 1.12 3.96 3.66
N PRO A 150 2.00 3.02 4.01
CA PRO A 150 1.95 2.34 5.30
C PRO A 150 1.98 3.34 6.45
N VAL A 151 1.26 3.03 7.53
CA VAL A 151 1.35 3.78 8.80
C VAL A 151 2.78 3.71 9.35
N ASP A 152 3.39 2.53 9.29
CA ASP A 152 4.81 2.31 9.56
C ASP A 152 5.52 1.92 8.24
N PRO A 153 6.42 2.78 7.70
CA PRO A 153 7.15 2.49 6.46
C PRO A 153 7.97 1.20 6.47
N THR A 154 8.28 0.67 7.66
CA THR A 154 9.07 -0.56 7.85
C THR A 154 8.21 -1.77 8.20
N ASP A 155 6.93 -1.58 8.53
CA ASP A 155 6.00 -2.64 8.90
C ASP A 155 4.58 -2.37 8.35
N PRO A 156 4.29 -2.82 7.11
CA PRO A 156 2.97 -2.68 6.50
C PRO A 156 1.86 -3.39 7.28
N SER A 157 2.17 -4.31 8.20
CA SER A 157 1.14 -4.98 9.01
C SER A 157 0.41 -4.02 9.97
N LYS A 158 0.97 -2.82 10.19
CA LYS A 158 0.31 -1.72 10.92
C LYS A 158 -0.79 -1.01 10.12
N GLY A 159 -1.03 -1.45 8.88
CA GLY A 159 -2.03 -0.87 8.00
C GLY A 159 -1.52 0.36 7.25
N TYR A 160 -2.44 1.05 6.61
CA TYR A 160 -2.18 2.16 5.69
C TYR A 160 -2.93 3.40 6.11
N VAL A 161 -2.32 4.55 5.86
CA VAL A 161 -2.94 5.85 6.09
C VAL A 161 -4.03 6.05 5.02
N PRO A 162 -5.31 6.23 5.40
CA PRO A 162 -6.36 6.48 4.42
C PRO A 162 -6.19 7.84 3.73
N PRO A 163 -6.79 8.03 2.55
CA PRO A 163 -6.80 9.34 1.89
C PRO A 163 -7.75 10.31 2.61
N THR A 164 -7.43 11.61 2.56
CA THR A 164 -8.30 12.66 3.10
C THR A 164 -9.63 12.69 2.32
N PRO A 165 -10.79 12.58 2.98
CA PRO A 165 -12.08 12.65 2.31
C PRO A 165 -12.33 14.05 1.72
N ASP A 166 -12.98 14.14 0.57
CA ASP A 166 -13.38 15.42 -0.02
C ASP A 166 -14.58 16.03 0.69
N GLU A 167 -15.48 15.17 1.16
CA GLU A 167 -16.72 15.55 1.83
C GLU A 167 -16.99 14.64 3.02
N THR A 168 -17.68 15.19 4.01
CA THR A 168 -18.15 14.46 5.20
C THR A 168 -19.53 13.85 4.93
N GLY A 169 -19.79 12.65 5.46
CA GLY A 169 -21.12 12.02 5.41
C GLY A 169 -21.35 11.09 4.22
N VAL A 170 -20.37 10.95 3.32
CA VAL A 170 -20.37 9.96 2.24
C VAL A 170 -19.22 8.97 2.41
N ASP A 171 -19.53 7.67 2.40
CA ASP A 171 -18.56 6.59 2.52
C ASP A 171 -17.62 6.56 1.29
N THR A 172 -16.33 6.32 1.52
CA THR A 172 -15.31 6.21 0.45
C THR A 172 -14.86 4.76 0.32
N PRO A 173 -15.13 4.09 -0.82
CA PRO A 173 -14.55 2.79 -1.12
C PRO A 173 -13.03 2.91 -1.29
N ILE A 174 -12.27 2.01 -0.66
CA ILE A 174 -10.81 1.90 -0.81
C ILE A 174 -10.49 0.61 -1.57
N PRO A 175 -10.10 0.70 -2.85
CA PRO A 175 -9.76 -0.48 -3.64
C PRO A 175 -8.48 -1.15 -3.16
N TYR A 176 -8.42 -2.48 -3.25
CA TYR A 176 -7.21 -3.27 -3.07
C TYR A 176 -6.76 -3.83 -4.42
N VAL A 177 -5.50 -3.62 -4.75
CA VAL A 177 -4.89 -4.11 -5.98
C VAL A 177 -3.91 -5.22 -5.64
N GLN A 178 -3.97 -6.33 -6.40
CA GLN A 178 -3.05 -7.44 -6.21
C GLN A 178 -1.63 -6.99 -6.49
N ASN A 179 -0.70 -7.40 -5.65
CA ASN A 179 0.72 -7.11 -5.82
C ASN A 179 1.32 -7.93 -6.98
N GLY A 180 2.48 -7.50 -7.48
CA GLY A 180 3.21 -8.16 -8.55
C GLY A 180 4.66 -8.45 -8.19
N ASN A 181 5.38 -9.09 -9.10
CA ASN A 181 6.79 -9.45 -8.93
C ASN A 181 7.60 -9.08 -10.16
N VAL A 182 8.91 -8.91 -9.98
CA VAL A 182 9.88 -8.75 -11.07
C VAL A 182 10.99 -9.77 -10.84
N VAL A 183 11.25 -10.59 -11.85
CA VAL A 183 12.21 -11.70 -11.77
C VAL A 183 13.23 -11.60 -12.90
N VAL A 184 14.49 -11.76 -12.55
CA VAL A 184 15.62 -11.77 -13.47
C VAL A 184 16.14 -13.20 -13.65
N ASN A 185 16.16 -13.64 -14.90
CA ASN A 185 16.62 -14.95 -15.33
C ASN A 185 17.99 -14.84 -16.03
N TYR A 186 18.82 -15.88 -15.87
CA TYR A 186 20.16 -15.94 -16.44
C TYR A 186 20.32 -17.23 -17.24
N VAL A 187 20.43 -17.10 -18.56
CA VAL A 187 20.50 -18.24 -19.47
C VAL A 187 21.69 -18.16 -20.41
N ASP A 188 22.12 -19.31 -20.93
CA ASP A 188 23.04 -19.35 -22.06
C ASP A 188 22.34 -19.10 -23.41
N GLU A 189 23.10 -19.06 -24.49
CA GLU A 189 22.57 -18.85 -25.85
C GLU A 189 21.57 -19.92 -26.33
N ASN A 190 21.55 -21.10 -25.67
CA ASN A 190 20.62 -22.18 -25.96
C ASN A 190 19.38 -22.14 -25.04
N GLY A 191 19.31 -21.20 -24.11
CA GLY A 191 18.24 -21.07 -23.13
C GLY A 191 18.42 -21.93 -21.87
N ASN A 192 19.59 -22.55 -21.66
CA ASN A 192 19.86 -23.29 -20.43
C ASN A 192 20.10 -22.31 -19.27
N VAL A 193 19.50 -22.57 -18.11
CA VAL A 193 19.72 -21.76 -16.90
C VAL A 193 21.15 -21.97 -16.39
N ILE A 194 21.89 -20.87 -16.21
CA ILE A 194 23.29 -20.89 -15.78
C ILE A 194 23.52 -20.27 -14.39
N LYS A 195 22.53 -19.56 -13.87
CA LYS A 195 22.48 -19.01 -12.51
C LYS A 195 21.01 -19.02 -12.07
N ALA A 196 20.77 -19.28 -10.77
CA ALA A 196 19.42 -19.24 -10.22
C ALA A 196 18.77 -17.86 -10.50
N PRO A 197 17.47 -17.83 -10.84
CA PRO A 197 16.74 -16.58 -10.97
C PRO A 197 16.81 -15.74 -9.69
N VAL A 198 16.77 -14.43 -9.85
CA VAL A 198 16.74 -13.47 -8.74
C VAL A 198 15.42 -12.72 -8.80
N ASN A 199 14.73 -12.63 -7.65
CA ASN A 199 13.58 -11.74 -7.52
C ASN A 199 14.12 -10.32 -7.28
N ASP A 200 13.94 -9.46 -8.27
CA ASP A 200 14.27 -8.03 -8.19
C ASP A 200 13.23 -7.32 -7.32
N GLU A 201 11.95 -7.61 -7.57
CA GLU A 201 10.83 -7.14 -6.78
C GLU A 201 9.96 -8.32 -6.35
N THR A 202 9.59 -8.35 -5.07
CA THR A 202 8.74 -9.41 -4.50
C THR A 202 7.56 -8.76 -3.79
N ASP A 203 6.35 -9.24 -4.10
CA ASP A 203 5.10 -8.76 -3.49
C ASP A 203 4.99 -7.22 -3.52
N ALA A 204 5.42 -6.63 -4.64
CA ALA A 204 5.51 -5.19 -4.78
C ALA A 204 4.15 -4.58 -5.20
N PRO A 205 3.81 -3.38 -4.70
CA PRO A 205 2.60 -2.68 -5.13
C PRO A 205 2.57 -2.44 -6.64
N ALA A 206 1.40 -2.60 -7.25
CA ALA A 206 1.20 -2.22 -8.64
C ALA A 206 1.54 -0.73 -8.85
N GLY A 207 2.21 -0.43 -9.97
CA GLY A 207 2.69 0.93 -10.28
C GLY A 207 4.05 1.28 -9.66
N LYS A 208 4.60 0.48 -8.73
CA LYS A 208 5.97 0.67 -8.22
C LYS A 208 6.97 0.58 -9.37
N SER A 209 7.87 1.55 -9.51
CA SER A 209 8.95 1.47 -10.49
C SER A 209 9.97 0.40 -10.13
N TYR A 210 10.51 -0.29 -11.14
CA TYR A 210 11.62 -1.23 -10.99
C TYR A 210 12.75 -0.92 -11.98
N ASP A 211 13.96 -1.35 -11.65
CA ASP A 211 15.17 -1.26 -12.48
C ASP A 211 16.09 -2.45 -12.14
N THR A 212 16.30 -3.35 -13.10
CA THR A 212 17.03 -4.61 -12.89
C THR A 212 18.54 -4.50 -13.14
N THR A 213 19.08 -3.29 -13.28
CA THR A 213 20.50 -3.09 -13.63
C THR A 213 21.48 -3.56 -12.55
N ASP A 214 21.07 -3.59 -11.29
CA ASP A 214 21.81 -4.17 -10.17
C ASP A 214 21.96 -5.71 -10.28
N ASN A 215 21.04 -6.33 -11.03
CA ASN A 215 20.99 -7.76 -11.32
C ASN A 215 21.60 -8.12 -12.69
N LYS A 216 22.41 -7.24 -13.29
CA LYS A 216 23.02 -7.41 -14.63
C LYS A 216 24.55 -7.54 -14.60
N PRO A 217 25.11 -8.66 -14.09
CA PRO A 217 26.55 -8.89 -14.13
C PRO A 217 27.02 -9.11 -15.57
N THR A 218 28.12 -8.47 -15.95
CA THR A 218 28.76 -8.62 -17.27
C THR A 218 29.44 -9.98 -17.44
N GLU A 219 29.85 -10.60 -16.33
CA GLU A 219 30.47 -11.93 -16.29
C GLU A 219 29.88 -12.78 -15.16
N LEU A 220 29.71 -14.07 -15.43
CA LEU A 220 29.33 -15.09 -14.45
C LEU A 220 30.36 -16.23 -14.45
N VAL A 221 30.65 -16.75 -13.26
CA VAL A 221 31.44 -17.97 -13.08
C VAL A 221 30.57 -18.97 -12.33
N THR A 222 30.35 -20.12 -12.93
CA THR A 222 29.56 -21.22 -12.33
C THR A 222 30.43 -22.09 -11.42
N GLU A 223 29.81 -22.94 -10.60
CA GLU A 223 30.52 -23.80 -9.64
C GLU A 223 31.53 -24.75 -10.30
N ASP A 224 31.29 -25.15 -11.56
CA ASP A 224 32.21 -26.00 -12.33
C ASP A 224 33.42 -25.22 -12.92
N GLY A 225 33.51 -23.92 -12.66
CA GLY A 225 34.55 -23.02 -13.17
C GLY A 225 34.30 -22.51 -14.60
N SER A 226 33.18 -22.85 -15.23
CA SER A 226 32.80 -22.29 -16.53
C SER A 226 32.50 -20.80 -16.39
N ARG A 227 33.12 -20.01 -17.27
CA ARG A 227 32.95 -18.56 -17.37
C ARG A 227 31.94 -18.22 -18.48
N TYR A 228 31.10 -17.23 -18.23
CA TYR A 228 30.04 -16.77 -19.11
C TYR A 228 30.05 -15.25 -19.20
N VAL A 229 29.81 -14.69 -20.38
CA VAL A 229 29.82 -13.23 -20.62
C VAL A 229 28.48 -12.79 -21.17
N LEU A 230 27.92 -11.71 -20.62
CA LEU A 230 26.62 -11.17 -21.01
C LEU A 230 26.65 -10.74 -22.47
N ILE A 231 25.58 -11.05 -23.23
CA ILE A 231 25.35 -10.54 -24.59
C ILE A 231 24.22 -9.49 -24.51
N PRO A 232 24.54 -8.18 -24.39
CA PRO A 232 23.52 -7.16 -24.11
C PRO A 232 22.41 -7.08 -25.18
N SER A 233 22.76 -7.30 -26.45
CA SER A 233 21.85 -7.29 -27.59
C SER A 233 20.80 -8.41 -27.59
N LYS A 234 20.97 -9.44 -26.75
CA LYS A 234 20.04 -10.56 -26.59
C LYS A 234 19.21 -10.48 -25.31
N THR A 235 19.25 -9.36 -24.57
CA THR A 235 18.39 -9.17 -23.39
C THR A 235 16.92 -9.23 -23.83
N VAL A 236 16.11 -10.02 -23.11
CA VAL A 236 14.67 -10.17 -23.36
C VAL A 236 13.90 -9.57 -22.18
N GLY A 237 12.85 -8.81 -22.48
CA GLY A 237 12.09 -8.06 -21.47
C GLY A 237 12.57 -6.62 -21.34
N SER A 238 11.84 -5.82 -20.55
CA SER A 238 12.20 -4.43 -20.27
C SER A 238 12.88 -4.35 -18.91
N GLU A 239 14.12 -3.85 -18.88
CA GLU A 239 14.94 -3.74 -17.67
C GLU A 239 14.44 -2.68 -16.70
N THR A 240 13.60 -1.75 -17.17
CA THR A 240 12.96 -0.73 -16.36
C THR A 240 11.48 -0.67 -16.68
N GLY A 241 10.68 -0.30 -15.68
CA GLY A 241 9.23 -0.21 -15.87
C GLY A 241 8.50 -0.01 -14.56
N THR A 242 7.22 -0.35 -14.54
CA THR A 242 6.41 -0.40 -13.33
C THR A 242 5.83 -1.79 -13.13
N VAL A 243 5.71 -2.21 -11.87
CA VAL A 243 5.12 -3.49 -11.48
C VAL A 243 3.65 -3.53 -11.92
N GLU A 244 3.25 -4.63 -12.55
CA GLU A 244 1.86 -4.88 -12.92
C GLU A 244 1.21 -5.82 -11.88
N GLY A 245 0.04 -5.42 -11.37
CA GLY A 245 -0.65 -6.16 -10.33
C GLY A 245 -1.06 -7.57 -10.75
N GLY A 246 -0.82 -8.56 -9.87
CA GLY A 246 -1.14 -9.97 -10.12
C GLY A 246 -0.26 -10.66 -11.16
N LYS A 247 0.81 -10.01 -11.64
CA LYS A 247 1.73 -10.57 -12.63
C LYS A 247 3.16 -10.65 -12.12
N THR A 248 3.91 -11.56 -12.73
CA THR A 248 5.36 -11.61 -12.64
C THR A 248 5.94 -11.10 -13.97
N ILE A 249 6.69 -10.01 -13.91
CA ILE A 249 7.45 -9.49 -15.04
C ILE A 249 8.80 -10.23 -15.06
N GLU A 250 9.17 -10.78 -16.23
CA GLU A 250 10.41 -11.55 -16.39
C GLU A 250 11.37 -10.83 -17.32
N ILE A 251 12.60 -10.63 -16.84
CA ILE A 251 13.73 -10.12 -17.63
C ILE A 251 14.72 -11.27 -17.76
N THR A 252 15.22 -11.51 -18.96
CA THR A 252 16.17 -12.59 -19.22
C THR A 252 17.45 -12.04 -19.81
N TYR A 253 18.55 -12.23 -19.08
CA TYR A 253 19.89 -11.94 -19.55
C TYR A 253 20.51 -13.20 -20.18
N VAL A 254 20.98 -13.05 -21.43
CA VAL A 254 21.55 -14.13 -22.23
C VAL A 254 23.06 -14.01 -22.24
N TYR A 255 23.75 -15.11 -21.95
CA TYR A 255 25.20 -15.17 -21.82
C TYR A 255 25.85 -16.14 -22.82
N LYS A 256 27.09 -15.83 -23.19
CA LYS A 256 27.97 -16.65 -24.01
C LYS A 256 28.96 -17.41 -23.14
N LYS A 257 29.10 -18.71 -23.33
CA LYS A 257 30.15 -19.49 -22.66
C LYS A 257 31.52 -19.10 -23.22
N VAL A 258 32.47 -18.79 -22.34
CA VAL A 258 33.86 -18.48 -22.71
C VAL A 258 34.60 -19.79 -22.96
N ALA A 259 35.14 -19.94 -24.18
CA ALA A 259 36.01 -21.06 -24.51
C ALA A 259 37.41 -20.89 -23.88
N ASN A 260 38.14 -22.00 -23.70
CA ASN A 260 39.47 -22.00 -23.10
C ASN A 260 40.50 -22.59 -24.07
N TRP A 261 41.71 -22.03 -24.08
CA TRP A 261 42.89 -22.68 -24.61
C TRP A 261 43.30 -23.77 -23.64
N ILE A 262 43.53 -24.96 -24.19
CA ILE A 262 44.02 -26.13 -23.47
C ILE A 262 45.39 -26.46 -24.08
N PRO A 263 46.48 -25.90 -23.54
CA PRO A 263 47.82 -26.19 -24.04
C PRO A 263 48.15 -27.66 -23.79
N GLN A 264 48.67 -28.31 -24.83
CA GLN A 264 49.11 -29.70 -24.75
C GLN A 264 50.49 -29.75 -24.11
N ILE A 265 50.54 -30.12 -22.83
CA ILE A 265 51.80 -30.14 -22.05
C ILE A 265 52.27 -31.59 -21.91
N PRO A 266 53.48 -31.95 -22.41
CA PRO A 266 54.00 -33.30 -22.27
C PRO A 266 54.11 -33.74 -20.80
N GLY A 267 53.57 -34.92 -20.50
CA GLY A 267 53.57 -35.48 -19.16
C GLY A 267 52.42 -35.02 -18.25
N VAL A 268 51.56 -34.10 -18.71
CA VAL A 268 50.29 -33.78 -18.03
C VAL A 268 49.19 -34.72 -18.54
N PRO A 269 48.48 -35.45 -17.66
CA PRO A 269 47.36 -36.29 -18.06
C PRO A 269 46.20 -35.48 -18.66
N GLU A 270 45.47 -36.09 -19.59
CA GLU A 270 44.25 -35.51 -20.17
C GLU A 270 43.24 -35.11 -19.08
N GLY A 271 42.76 -33.87 -19.15
CA GLY A 271 41.84 -33.28 -18.18
C GLY A 271 42.51 -32.57 -17.00
N GLN A 272 43.84 -32.68 -16.85
CA GLN A 272 44.62 -31.92 -15.86
C GLN A 272 45.38 -30.73 -16.47
N GLU A 273 45.22 -30.48 -17.77
CA GLU A 273 45.85 -29.33 -18.42
C GLU A 273 45.29 -28.00 -17.90
N PRO A 274 46.12 -26.97 -17.81
CA PRO A 274 45.67 -25.64 -17.40
C PRO A 274 44.68 -25.09 -18.44
N LYS A 275 43.52 -24.62 -17.97
CA LYS A 275 42.52 -23.97 -18.84
C LYS A 275 42.79 -22.47 -18.85
N VAL A 276 43.19 -21.93 -19.99
CA VAL A 276 43.42 -20.49 -20.17
C VAL A 276 42.21 -19.90 -20.92
N PRO A 277 41.36 -19.08 -20.30
CA PRO A 277 40.19 -18.55 -20.98
C PRO A 277 40.57 -17.67 -22.18
N TYR A 278 39.80 -17.77 -23.26
CA TYR A 278 39.98 -16.91 -24.42
C TYR A 278 39.79 -15.44 -24.01
N PRO A 279 40.61 -14.52 -24.54
CA PRO A 279 40.35 -13.11 -24.39
C PRO A 279 38.99 -12.79 -25.04
N PHE A 280 38.21 -11.92 -24.40
CA PHE A 280 36.94 -11.42 -24.94
C PHE A 280 36.83 -9.91 -24.66
N ASP A 281 36.06 -9.20 -25.49
CA ASP A 281 35.64 -7.83 -25.21
C ASP A 281 34.32 -7.86 -24.44
N PRO A 282 34.24 -7.39 -23.18
CA PRO A 282 33.01 -7.37 -22.40
C PRO A 282 31.91 -6.51 -23.03
N THR A 283 32.28 -5.52 -23.84
CA THR A 283 31.35 -4.61 -24.53
C THR A 283 30.92 -5.15 -25.89
N ASN A 284 31.66 -6.12 -26.43
CA ASN A 284 31.38 -6.75 -27.71
C ASN A 284 31.78 -8.24 -27.71
N PRO A 285 31.10 -9.09 -26.93
CA PRO A 285 31.46 -10.49 -26.73
C PRO A 285 31.31 -11.36 -28.00
N ASP A 286 30.72 -10.80 -29.05
CA ASP A 286 30.58 -11.46 -30.35
C ASP A 286 31.81 -11.31 -31.24
N VAL A 287 32.72 -10.39 -30.92
CA VAL A 287 33.94 -10.17 -31.69
C VAL A 287 35.14 -10.85 -31.03
N PRO A 288 35.85 -11.75 -31.74
CA PRO A 288 37.11 -12.28 -31.26
C PRO A 288 38.11 -11.14 -31.06
N VAL A 289 38.67 -11.02 -29.86
CA VAL A 289 39.78 -10.12 -29.59
C VAL A 289 41.10 -10.86 -29.71
N THR A 290 42.11 -10.15 -30.21
CA THR A 290 43.49 -10.62 -30.19
C THR A 290 43.99 -10.69 -28.74
N PRO A 291 44.67 -11.77 -28.32
CA PRO A 291 45.29 -11.84 -26.99
C PRO A 291 46.22 -10.66 -26.72
N THR A 292 46.13 -10.11 -25.51
CA THR A 292 47.07 -9.13 -24.97
C THR A 292 48.26 -9.85 -24.32
N PRO A 293 49.38 -9.17 -24.05
CA PRO A 293 50.53 -9.76 -23.34
C PRO A 293 50.19 -10.36 -21.96
N ASP A 294 49.07 -9.95 -21.36
CA ASP A 294 48.58 -10.46 -20.08
C ASP A 294 47.92 -11.84 -20.19
N THR A 295 47.57 -12.31 -21.40
CA THR A 295 47.11 -13.69 -21.62
C THR A 295 48.30 -14.64 -21.66
N VAL A 296 48.81 -15.02 -20.48
CA VAL A 296 49.99 -15.89 -20.36
C VAL A 296 49.62 -17.37 -20.42
N ILE A 297 50.21 -18.09 -21.38
CA ILE A 297 50.28 -19.56 -21.37
C ILE A 297 51.35 -19.97 -20.36
N PRO A 298 51.12 -20.99 -19.51
CA PRO A 298 52.10 -21.45 -18.54
C PRO A 298 53.46 -21.78 -19.18
N ASN A 299 54.54 -21.29 -18.60
CA ASN A 299 55.90 -21.64 -19.02
C ASN A 299 56.18 -23.10 -18.63
N VAL A 300 56.51 -23.93 -19.63
CA VAL A 300 56.92 -25.32 -19.43
C VAL A 300 58.41 -25.41 -19.75
N PRO A 301 59.28 -25.68 -18.75
CA PRO A 301 60.74 -25.74 -18.97
C PRO A 301 61.11 -26.72 -20.09
N GLY A 302 61.86 -26.24 -21.08
CA GLY A 302 62.27 -27.03 -22.24
C GLY A 302 61.29 -27.05 -23.41
N TYR A 303 60.16 -26.35 -23.33
CA TYR A 303 59.16 -26.29 -24.41
C TYR A 303 58.79 -24.83 -24.75
N THR A 304 58.57 -24.58 -26.05
CA THR A 304 58.07 -23.29 -26.56
C THR A 304 56.67 -23.50 -27.14
N PRO A 305 55.64 -22.76 -26.68
CA PRO A 305 54.31 -22.82 -27.30
C PRO A 305 54.36 -22.41 -28.77
N VAL A 306 53.66 -23.15 -29.63
CA VAL A 306 53.52 -22.84 -31.06
C VAL A 306 52.05 -22.71 -31.43
N ASP A 307 51.73 -21.83 -32.39
CA ASP A 307 50.36 -21.71 -32.91
C ASP A 307 50.02 -22.95 -33.74
N PRO A 308 48.95 -23.70 -33.40
CA PRO A 308 48.57 -24.90 -34.14
C PRO A 308 48.21 -24.65 -35.61
N LYS A 309 47.94 -23.40 -36.01
CA LYS A 309 47.60 -23.05 -37.40
C LYS A 309 48.83 -22.75 -38.26
N THR A 310 49.98 -22.47 -37.66
CA THR A 310 51.20 -22.09 -38.39
C THR A 310 52.28 -23.18 -38.38
N ASN A 311 51.95 -24.33 -37.79
CA ASN A 311 52.79 -25.51 -37.68
C ASN A 311 52.18 -26.69 -38.46
#